data_AF-X0TDP6-F1
#
_entry.id   AF-X0TDP6-F1
#
_cell.length_a   1.000
_cell.length_b   1.000
_cell.length_c   1.000
_cell.angle_alpha   90.00
_cell.angle_beta   90.00
_cell.angle_gamma   90.00
#
_symmetry.space_group_name_H-M   'P 1'
#
loop_
_entity.id
_entity.type
_entity.pdbx_description
1 polymer ?
#
loop_
_entity_poly.entity_id
_entity_poly.type
_entity_poly.pdbx_seq_one_letter_code
_entity_poly.pdbx_strand_id
1 'polypeptide(L)'
;EELSRWLIFVKWLLAIPQQIILGALGMASGVIGFIAWFAILFTKRYPRGLFDFVVNVNRWSANVGAYTGLLRDEYPPFSWEPGQYAVTYEVDYPEELSRWLIFVKWLLAIPHFIVLLFLFIAAAVVGFIAWFAILFTKRYPRGLFDFVVGVNRWNLRVSAYTSLLRDEYPPFSLS
;
A
#
# COMPACT_ATOMS: atom_id res chain seq x y z
N GLU A 1 10.53 19.87 1.49
CA GLU A 1 9.73 20.52 2.54
C GLU A 1 10.43 20.32 3.87
N GLU A 2 10.47 21.35 4.73
CA GLU A 2 11.02 21.19 6.09
C GLU A 2 9.98 20.47 6.95
N LEU A 3 10.34 19.32 7.53
CA LEU A 3 9.42 18.52 8.33
C LEU A 3 9.18 19.21 9.69
N SER A 4 7.91 19.37 10.08
CA SER A 4 7.59 19.96 11.40
C SER A 4 8.01 19.02 12.53
N ARG A 5 8.92 19.48 13.40
CA ARG A 5 9.52 18.67 14.48
C ARG A 5 8.50 18.11 15.47
N TRP A 6 7.42 18.84 15.74
CA TRP A 6 6.36 18.40 16.66
C TRP A 6 5.49 17.31 16.06
N LEU A 7 5.14 17.43 14.77
CA LEU A 7 4.27 16.46 14.10
C LEU A 7 4.88 15.06 14.10
N ILE A 8 6.20 14.93 14.05
CA ILE A 8 6.91 13.65 14.11
C ILE A 8 6.48 12.78 15.31
N PHE A 9 6.16 13.39 16.46
CA PHE A 9 5.73 12.68 17.66
C PHE A 9 4.24 12.33 17.64
N VAL A 10 3.41 13.18 17.02
CA VAL A 10 1.94 13.08 17.09
C VAL A 10 1.36 12.34 15.89
N LYS A 11 2.08 12.24 14.77
CA LYS A 11 1.64 11.58 13.53
C LYS A 11 1.10 10.17 13.74
N TRP A 12 1.80 9.36 14.53
CA TRP A 12 1.37 7.99 14.85
C TRP A 12 0.06 7.96 15.63
N LEU A 13 -0.15 8.92 16.53
CA LEU A 13 -1.39 9.07 17.30
C LEU A 13 -2.53 9.55 16.41
N LEU A 14 -2.30 10.56 15.57
CA LEU A 14 -3.28 11.09 14.61
C LEU A 14 -3.69 10.04 13.57
N ALA A 15 -2.80 9.11 13.24
CA ALA A 15 -3.11 8.03 12.33
C ALA A 15 -3.99 6.94 12.95
N ILE A 16 -4.18 6.87 14.28
CA ILE A 16 -4.96 5.78 14.91
C ILE A 16 -6.38 5.65 14.33
N PRO A 17 -7.19 6.72 14.22
CA PRO A 17 -8.52 6.59 13.63
C PRO A 17 -8.48 6.10 12.18
N GLN A 18 -7.49 6.56 11.40
CA GLN A 18 -7.25 6.12 10.03
C GLN A 18 -6.95 4.61 9.99
N GLN A 19 -6.08 4.13 10.89
CA GLN A 19 -5.70 2.71 10.97
C GLN A 19 -6.86 1.81 11.37
N ILE A 20 -7.74 2.29 12.27
CA ILE A 20 -8.95 1.54 12.66
C ILE A 20 -9.87 1.37 11.45
N ILE A 21 -10.12 2.46 10.71
CA ILE A 21 -10.97 2.42 9.52
C ILE A 21 -10.33 1.52 8.46
N LEU A 22 -9.06 1.74 8.11
CA LEU A 22 -8.34 0.91 7.15
C LEU A 22 -8.31 -0.58 7.56
N GLY A 23 -8.25 -0.88 8.85
CA GLY A 23 -8.36 -2.25 9.36
C GLY A 23 -9.71 -2.88 9.03
N ALA A 24 -10.82 -2.17 9.30
CA ALA A 24 -12.17 -2.63 8.93
C ALA A 24 -12.35 -2.77 7.40
N LEU A 25 -11.79 -1.83 6.62
CA LEU A 25 -11.81 -1.87 5.16
C LEU A 25 -10.94 -3.00 4.59
N GLY A 26 -9.84 -3.33 5.25
CA GLY A 26 -9.00 -4.48 4.92
C GLY A 26 -9.78 -5.79 5.12
N MET A 27 -10.54 -5.92 6.21
CA MET A 27 -11.43 -7.06 6.42
C MET A 27 -12.50 -7.16 5.31
N ALA A 28 -13.14 -6.04 4.98
CA ALA A 28 -14.09 -5.97 3.87
C ALA A 28 -13.44 -6.35 2.53
N SER A 29 -12.20 -5.92 2.29
CA SER A 29 -11.42 -6.28 1.10
C SER A 29 -11.15 -7.78 1.01
N GLY A 30 -10.97 -8.48 2.14
CA GLY A 30 -10.85 -9.93 2.17
C GLY A 30 -12.13 -10.65 1.72
N VAL A 31 -13.30 -10.20 2.22
CA VAL A 31 -14.61 -10.73 1.80
C VAL A 31 -14.85 -10.43 0.31
N ILE A 32 -14.56 -9.20 -0.11
CA ILE A 32 -14.66 -8.79 -1.52
C ILE A 32 -13.73 -9.59 -2.40
N GLY A 33 -12.49 -9.85 -1.98
CA GLY A 33 -11.54 -10.69 -2.70
C GLY A 33 -12.07 -12.10 -2.91
N PHE A 34 -12.75 -12.68 -1.91
CA PHE A 34 -13.40 -13.98 -2.04
C PHE A 34 -14.58 -13.94 -3.03
N ILE A 35 -15.41 -12.89 -3.00
CA ILE A 35 -16.50 -12.71 -3.98
C ILE A 35 -15.92 -12.52 -5.40
N ALA A 36 -14.90 -11.67 -5.54
CA ALA A 36 -14.21 -11.40 -6.79
C ALA A 36 -13.56 -12.65 -7.36
N TRP A 37 -12.97 -13.50 -6.52
CA TRP A 37 -12.42 -14.79 -6.90
C TRP A 37 -13.42 -15.64 -7.68
N PHE A 38 -14.65 -15.79 -7.15
CA PHE A 38 -15.71 -16.55 -7.83
C PHE A 38 -16.19 -15.84 -9.09
N ALA A 39 -16.39 -14.52 -9.01
CA ALA A 39 -16.82 -13.74 -10.16
C ALA A 39 -15.84 -13.87 -11.33
N ILE A 40 -14.54 -13.76 -11.08
CA ILE A 40 -13.49 -13.88 -12.10
C ILE A 40 -13.40 -15.32 -12.61
N LEU A 41 -13.53 -16.33 -11.74
CA LEU A 41 -13.50 -17.74 -12.15
C LEU A 41 -14.53 -18.04 -13.26
N PHE A 42 -15.76 -17.52 -13.12
CA PHE A 42 -16.82 -17.75 -14.11
C PHE A 42 -16.80 -16.74 -15.26
N THR A 43 -16.55 -15.47 -14.97
CA THR A 43 -16.73 -14.37 -15.95
C THR A 43 -15.45 -13.90 -16.63
N LYS A 44 -14.27 -14.28 -16.12
CA LYS A 44 -12.95 -13.68 -16.44
C LYS A 44 -12.84 -12.18 -16.18
N ARG A 45 -13.85 -11.57 -15.56
CA ARG A 45 -13.92 -10.13 -15.35
C ARG A 45 -14.01 -9.83 -13.87
N TYR A 46 -13.29 -8.80 -13.45
CA TYR A 46 -13.40 -8.30 -12.09
C TYR A 46 -14.64 -7.38 -12.02
N PRO A 47 -15.65 -7.63 -11.17
CA PRO A 47 -16.78 -6.72 -11.05
C PRO A 47 -16.34 -5.29 -10.72
N ARG A 48 -16.69 -4.31 -11.57
CA ARG A 48 -16.16 -2.93 -11.47
C ARG A 48 -16.27 -2.30 -10.09
N GLY A 49 -17.44 -2.40 -9.44
CA GLY A 49 -17.61 -1.83 -8.10
C GLY A 49 -16.69 -2.46 -7.04
N LEU A 50 -16.40 -3.76 -7.16
CA LEU A 50 -15.45 -4.46 -6.26
C LEU A 50 -14.01 -4.06 -6.57
N PHE A 51 -13.67 -3.90 -7.85
CA PHE A 51 -12.36 -3.44 -8.30
C PHE A 51 -12.08 -2.03 -7.78
N ASP A 52 -13.00 -1.09 -8.03
CA ASP A 52 -12.90 0.30 -7.62
C ASP A 52 -12.75 0.42 -6.10
N PHE A 53 -13.51 -0.38 -5.34
CA PHE A 53 -13.38 -0.44 -3.89
C PHE A 53 -11.96 -0.81 -3.46
N VAL A 54 -11.41 -1.92 -3.97
CA VAL A 54 -10.08 -2.39 -3.59
C VAL A 54 -8.99 -1.40 -4.02
N VAL A 55 -9.12 -0.78 -5.20
CA VAL A 55 -8.19 0.27 -5.65
C VAL A 55 -8.23 1.48 -4.71
N ASN A 56 -9.42 1.93 -4.31
CA ASN A 56 -9.56 3.08 -3.42
C ASN A 56 -9.02 2.79 -2.01
N VAL A 57 -9.25 1.59 -1.46
CA VAL A 57 -8.67 1.16 -0.18
C VAL A 57 -7.14 1.14 -0.24
N ASN A 58 -6.56 0.60 -1.32
CA ASN A 58 -5.10 0.59 -1.51
C ASN A 58 -4.54 2.02 -1.65
N ARG A 59 -5.24 2.92 -2.36
CA ARG A 59 -4.86 4.34 -2.48
C ARG A 59 -4.84 5.02 -1.12
N TRP A 60 -5.88 4.84 -0.33
CA TRP A 60 -5.96 5.42 1.00
C TRP A 60 -4.86 4.86 1.92
N SER A 61 -4.67 3.53 1.92
CA SER A 61 -3.60 2.87 2.67
C SER A 61 -2.22 3.40 2.31
N ALA A 62 -1.93 3.60 1.02
CA ALA A 62 -0.66 4.16 0.57
C ALA A 62 -0.40 5.58 1.12
N ASN A 63 -1.44 6.42 1.19
CA ASN A 63 -1.33 7.78 1.72
C ASN A 63 -1.15 7.81 3.24
N VAL A 64 -1.89 6.97 3.97
CA VAL A 64 -1.70 6.81 5.43
C VAL A 64 -0.32 6.24 5.74
N GLY A 65 0.16 5.28 4.93
CA GLY A 65 1.51 4.74 5.02
C GLY A 65 2.59 5.80 4.78
N ALA A 66 2.41 6.67 3.78
CA ALA A 66 3.34 7.77 3.52
C ALA A 66 3.36 8.83 4.64
N TYR A 67 2.20 9.13 5.24
CA TYR A 67 2.10 10.04 6.38
C TYR A 67 2.80 9.47 7.63
N THR A 68 2.49 8.21 7.98
CA THR A 68 3.06 7.53 9.15
C THR A 68 4.55 7.24 8.98
N GLY A 69 4.99 6.87 7.76
CA GLY A 69 6.40 6.68 7.40
C GLY A 69 7.24 7.96 7.32
N LEU A 70 6.69 9.11 7.72
CA LEU A 70 7.33 10.43 7.67
C LEU A 70 7.74 10.89 6.27
N LEU A 71 7.18 10.29 5.22
CA LEU A 71 7.47 10.64 3.83
C LEU A 71 6.76 11.95 3.43
N ARG A 72 5.66 12.29 4.11
CA ARG A 72 4.86 13.51 3.92
C ARG A 72 4.34 14.04 5.25
N ASP A 73 4.14 15.36 5.32
CA ASP A 73 3.59 16.05 6.50
C ASP A 73 2.08 16.28 6.47
N GLU A 74 1.48 16.26 5.29
CA GLU A 74 0.06 16.51 5.10
C GLU A 74 -0.78 15.34 5.65
N TYR A 75 -1.71 15.66 6.56
CA TYR A 75 -2.60 14.65 7.13
C TYR A 75 -3.58 14.15 6.06
N PRO A 76 -3.67 12.84 5.81
CA PRO A 76 -4.52 12.30 4.74
C PRO A 76 -6.00 12.58 5.04
N PRO A 77 -6.79 13.02 4.04
CA PRO A 77 -8.23 13.18 4.22
C PRO A 77 -8.90 11.81 4.49
N PHE A 78 -9.99 11.83 5.27
CA PHE A 78 -10.89 10.68 5.42
C PHE A 78 -11.81 10.57 4.18
N SER A 79 -11.19 10.36 3.02
CA SER A 79 -11.87 10.38 1.73
C SER A 79 -11.58 9.11 0.95
N TRP A 80 -12.32 8.91 -0.12
CA TRP A 80 -12.18 7.81 -1.05
C TRP A 80 -12.03 8.32 -2.48
N GLU A 81 -12.06 9.65 -2.66
CA GLU A 81 -12.06 10.32 -3.95
C GLU A 81 -10.65 10.38 -4.54
N PRO A 82 -10.49 10.07 -5.84
CA PRO A 82 -9.27 10.36 -6.58
C PRO A 82 -8.94 11.86 -6.53
N GLY A 83 -7.65 12.21 -6.42
CA GLY A 83 -7.19 13.61 -6.54
C GLY A 83 -7.04 14.40 -5.25
N GLN A 84 -7.58 13.92 -4.12
CA GLN A 84 -7.33 14.53 -2.80
C GLN A 84 -6.07 13.98 -2.10
N TYR A 85 -5.33 13.09 -2.79
CA TYR A 85 -4.22 12.34 -2.23
C TYR A 85 -2.91 12.70 -2.92
N ALA A 86 -1.89 13.00 -2.12
CA ALA A 86 -0.55 13.32 -2.59
C ALA A 86 0.19 12.11 -3.18
N VAL A 87 -0.11 10.88 -2.71
CA VAL A 87 0.36 9.64 -3.31
C VAL A 87 -0.70 9.13 -4.27
N THR A 88 -0.37 9.16 -5.56
CA THR A 88 -1.23 8.62 -6.62
C THR A 88 -1.07 7.11 -6.67
N TYR A 89 -2.18 6.40 -6.53
CA TYR A 89 -2.26 4.96 -6.77
C TYR A 89 -3.41 4.71 -7.74
N GLU A 90 -3.05 4.20 -8.90
CA GLU A 90 -3.95 3.89 -9.99
C GLU A 90 -3.57 2.54 -10.56
N VAL A 91 -4.58 1.76 -10.90
CA VAL A 91 -4.44 0.45 -11.52
C VAL A 91 -5.40 0.42 -12.69
N ASP A 92 -4.86 0.26 -13.89
CA ASP A 92 -5.69 0.08 -15.09
C ASP A 92 -6.61 -1.13 -14.92
N TYR A 93 -7.89 -0.93 -15.26
CA TYR A 93 -8.89 -2.00 -15.17
C TYR A 93 -8.57 -3.08 -16.22
N PRO A 94 -8.35 -4.35 -15.80
CA PRO A 94 -8.09 -5.43 -16.73
C PRO A 94 -9.38 -5.85 -17.45
N GLU A 95 -9.36 -5.89 -18.78
CA GLU A 95 -10.52 -6.34 -19.56
C GLU A 95 -10.81 -7.83 -19.37
N GLU A 96 -9.76 -8.63 -19.23
CA GLU A 96 -9.82 -10.06 -18.95
C GLU A 96 -8.73 -10.47 -17.95
N LEU A 97 -9.08 -11.46 -17.12
CA LEU A 97 -8.20 -12.10 -16.15
C LEU A 97 -8.20 -13.63 -16.37
N SER A 98 -7.07 -14.25 -16.08
CA SER A 98 -6.86 -15.68 -16.18
C SER A 98 -7.58 -16.43 -15.05
N ARG A 99 -8.46 -17.35 -15.43
CA ARG A 99 -9.27 -18.16 -14.49
C ARG A 99 -8.42 -19.04 -13.58
N TRP A 100 -7.37 -19.64 -14.15
CA TRP A 100 -6.58 -20.66 -13.48
C TRP A 100 -5.47 -20.06 -12.62
N LEU A 101 -4.96 -18.89 -13.01
CA LEU A 101 -3.88 -18.25 -12.29
C LEU A 101 -4.31 -17.90 -10.87
N ILE A 102 -5.60 -17.60 -10.64
CA ILE A 102 -6.17 -17.31 -9.32
C ILE A 102 -5.84 -18.39 -8.27
N PHE A 103 -5.84 -19.67 -8.67
CA PHE A 103 -5.51 -20.79 -7.76
C PHE A 103 -4.02 -20.88 -7.42
N VAL A 104 -3.17 -20.19 -8.18
CA VAL A 104 -1.70 -20.27 -8.07
C VAL A 104 -1.10 -18.95 -7.58
N LYS A 105 -1.80 -17.82 -7.74
CA LYS A 105 -1.33 -16.48 -7.31
C LYS A 105 -0.92 -16.43 -5.85
N TRP A 106 -1.71 -17.01 -4.96
CA TRP A 106 -1.42 -17.00 -3.52
C TRP A 106 -0.11 -17.74 -3.21
N LEU A 107 0.18 -18.84 -3.94
CA LEU A 107 1.42 -19.59 -3.80
C LEU A 107 2.61 -18.79 -4.34
N LEU A 108 2.46 -18.17 -5.51
CA LEU A 108 3.49 -17.32 -6.15
C LEU A 108 3.79 -16.05 -5.34
N ALA A 109 2.85 -15.62 -4.50
CA ALA A 109 3.03 -14.50 -3.57
C ALA A 109 3.83 -14.87 -2.32
N ILE A 110 3.99 -16.16 -1.97
CA ILE A 110 4.72 -16.56 -0.76
C ILE A 110 6.16 -16.03 -0.75
N PRO A 111 6.98 -16.19 -1.81
CA PRO A 111 8.34 -15.65 -1.83
C PRO A 111 8.36 -14.12 -1.66
N HIS A 112 7.35 -13.43 -2.19
CA HIS A 112 7.20 -11.98 -2.02
C HIS A 112 6.95 -11.61 -0.55
N PHE A 113 6.03 -12.28 0.13
CA PHE A 113 5.73 -12.02 1.53
C PHE A 113 6.95 -12.26 2.43
N ILE A 114 7.74 -13.28 2.14
CA ILE A 114 8.97 -13.56 2.88
C ILE A 114 9.95 -12.39 2.74
N VAL A 115 10.23 -11.93 1.51
CA VAL A 115 11.19 -10.84 1.32
C VAL A 115 10.65 -9.51 1.87
N LEU A 116 9.37 -9.21 1.63
CA LEU A 116 8.73 -8.01 2.15
C LEU A 116 8.73 -8.00 3.68
N LEU A 117 8.58 -9.13 4.36
CA LEU A 117 8.69 -9.20 5.82
C LEU A 117 10.04 -8.67 6.31
N PHE A 118 11.14 -9.15 5.74
CA PHE A 118 12.48 -8.67 6.10
C PHE A 118 12.69 -7.19 5.73
N LEU A 119 12.17 -6.76 4.57
CA LEU A 119 12.26 -5.37 4.14
C LEU A 119 11.43 -4.43 5.02
N PHE A 120 10.28 -4.84 5.52
CA PHE A 120 9.49 -4.05 6.45
C PHE A 120 10.16 -3.91 7.81
N ILE A 121 10.83 -4.96 8.30
CA ILE A 121 11.67 -4.87 9.50
C ILE A 121 12.82 -3.87 9.26
N ALA A 122 13.52 -3.97 8.13
CA ALA A 122 14.56 -3.01 7.76
C ALA A 122 13.99 -1.59 7.62
N ALA A 123 12.80 -1.42 7.04
CA ALA A 123 12.12 -0.13 6.90
C ALA A 123 11.73 0.48 8.24
N ALA A 124 11.35 -0.34 9.23
CA ALA A 124 11.09 0.13 10.59
C ALA A 124 12.36 0.65 11.26
N VAL A 125 13.48 -0.07 11.12
CA VAL A 125 14.79 0.37 11.63
C VAL A 125 15.24 1.66 10.93
N VAL A 126 15.13 1.70 9.61
CA VAL A 126 15.43 2.89 8.80
C VAL A 126 14.54 4.06 9.19
N GLY A 127 13.25 3.83 9.42
CA GLY A 127 12.31 4.85 9.87
C GLY A 127 12.67 5.42 11.24
N PHE A 128 13.11 4.57 12.17
CA PHE A 128 13.62 5.00 13.46
C PHE A 128 14.91 5.84 13.34
N ILE A 129 15.84 5.42 12.48
CA ILE A 129 17.06 6.20 12.19
C ILE A 129 16.69 7.54 11.54
N ALA A 130 15.77 7.53 10.56
CA ALA A 130 15.31 8.71 9.86
C ALA A 130 14.63 9.69 10.82
N TRP A 131 13.81 9.21 11.76
CA TRP A 131 13.20 9.99 12.82
C TRP A 131 14.24 10.80 13.59
N PHE A 132 15.33 10.17 14.06
CA PHE A 132 16.43 10.87 14.73
C PHE A 132 17.15 11.84 13.79
N ALA A 133 17.49 11.39 12.58
CA ALA A 133 18.18 12.21 11.60
C ALA A 133 17.41 13.50 11.27
N ILE A 134 16.08 13.42 11.13
CA ILE A 134 15.20 14.56 10.85
C ILE A 134 15.18 15.54 12.02
N LEU A 135 15.22 15.09 13.28
CA LEU A 135 15.24 16.01 14.43
C LEU A 135 16.45 16.97 14.37
N PHE A 136 17.62 16.44 14.01
CA PHE A 136 18.85 17.23 13.90
C PHE A 136 18.94 18.00 12.58
N THR A 137 18.66 17.34 11.45
CA THR A 137 18.93 17.89 10.11
C THR A 137 17.74 18.59 9.47
N LYS A 138 16.53 18.45 10.04
CA LYS A 138 15.23 18.88 9.49
C LYS A 138 14.90 18.33 8.09
N ARG A 139 15.67 17.36 7.60
CA ARG A 139 15.54 16.79 6.25
C ARG A 139 15.55 15.27 6.35
N TYR A 140 14.72 14.62 5.54
CA TYR A 140 14.76 13.17 5.41
C TYR A 140 16.02 12.78 4.61
N PRO A 141 16.93 11.93 5.15
CA PRO A 141 18.09 11.47 4.38
C PRO A 141 17.66 10.72 3.12
N ARG A 142 18.14 11.16 1.94
CA ARG A 142 17.64 10.67 0.64
C ARG A 142 17.72 9.14 0.50
N GLY A 143 18.84 8.52 0.87
CA GLY A 143 18.97 7.05 0.78
C GLY A 143 17.96 6.27 1.64
N LEU A 144 17.62 6.79 2.83
CA LEU A 144 16.60 6.19 3.69
C LEU A 144 15.20 6.39 3.10
N PHE A 145 14.94 7.58 2.56
CA PHE A 145 13.68 7.90 1.88
C PHE A 145 13.45 6.99 0.67
N ASP A 146 14.45 6.89 -0.22
CA ASP A 146 14.38 6.08 -1.45
C ASP A 146 14.16 4.60 -1.13
N PHE A 147 14.79 4.10 -0.07
CA PHE A 147 14.57 2.74 0.43
C PHE A 147 13.12 2.51 0.87
N VAL A 148 12.60 3.35 1.77
CA VAL A 148 11.22 3.21 2.29
C VAL A 148 10.19 3.35 1.18
N VAL A 149 10.38 4.29 0.25
CA VAL A 149 9.52 4.44 -0.94
C VAL A 149 9.58 3.19 -1.80
N GLY A 150 10.77 2.63 -2.03
CA GLY A 150 10.92 1.44 -2.84
C GLY A 150 10.25 0.20 -2.25
N VAL A 151 10.35 0.01 -0.93
CA VAL A 151 9.64 -1.05 -0.21
C VAL A 151 8.12 -0.89 -0.35
N ASN A 152 7.61 0.34 -0.18
CA ASN A 152 6.18 0.62 -0.35
C ASN A 152 5.70 0.39 -1.80
N ARG A 153 6.46 0.81 -2.81
CA ARG A 153 6.13 0.56 -4.23
C ARG A 153 6.07 -0.92 -4.54
N TRP A 154 7.03 -1.68 -4.03
CA TRP A 154 7.01 -3.12 -4.21
C TRP A 154 5.81 -3.76 -3.52
N ASN A 155 5.54 -3.38 -2.27
CA ASN A 155 4.36 -3.85 -1.55
C ASN A 155 3.05 -3.54 -2.29
N LEU A 156 2.91 -2.36 -2.89
CA LEU A 156 1.74 -1.99 -3.68
C LEU A 156 1.58 -2.86 -4.94
N ARG A 157 2.68 -3.19 -5.63
CA ARG A 157 2.65 -4.15 -6.76
C ARG A 157 2.21 -5.55 -6.31
N VAL A 158 2.74 -6.03 -5.18
CA VAL A 158 2.34 -7.32 -4.61
C VAL A 158 0.88 -7.32 -4.19
N SER A 159 0.42 -6.25 -3.52
CA SER A 159 -0.98 -6.07 -3.15
C SER A 159 -1.89 -6.16 -4.37
N ALA A 160 -1.59 -5.41 -5.45
CA ALA A 160 -2.36 -5.45 -6.69
C ALA A 160 -2.44 -6.86 -7.30
N TYR A 161 -1.34 -7.61 -7.26
CA TYR A 161 -1.32 -9.00 -7.73
C TYR A 161 -2.18 -9.92 -6.85
N THR A 162 -2.02 -9.85 -5.52
CA THR A 162 -2.72 -10.72 -4.57
C THR A 162 -4.21 -10.40 -4.44
N SER A 163 -4.59 -9.14 -4.67
CA SER A 163 -5.98 -8.70 -4.73
C SER A 163 -6.63 -8.95 -6.10
N LEU A 164 -5.97 -9.72 -6.99
CA LEU A 164 -6.49 -10.10 -8.31
C LEU A 164 -6.73 -8.92 -9.27
N LEU A 165 -6.12 -7.76 -9.01
CA LEU A 165 -6.27 -6.57 -9.87
C LEU A 165 -5.46 -6.69 -11.17
N ARG A 166 -4.38 -7.49 -11.17
CA ARG A 166 -3.55 -7.79 -12.33
C ARG A 166 -3.03 -9.22 -12.32
N ASP A 167 -2.75 -9.77 -13.50
CA ASP A 167 -2.20 -11.11 -13.68
C ASP A 167 -0.67 -11.16 -13.78
N GLU A 168 -0.06 -10.03 -14.12
CA GLU A 168 1.40 -9.92 -14.28
C GLU A 168 2.09 -10.14 -12.93
N TYR A 169 3.04 -11.08 -12.92
CA TYR A 169 3.82 -11.38 -11.72
C TYR A 169 4.75 -10.20 -11.39
N PRO A 170 4.70 -9.65 -10.17
CA PRO A 170 5.51 -8.49 -9.83
C PRO A 170 7.00 -8.84 -9.79
N PRO A 171 7.88 -7.93 -10.27
CA PRO A 171 9.31 -8.12 -10.16
C PRO A 171 9.77 -7.93 -8.71
N PHE A 172 10.82 -8.65 -8.32
CA PHE A 172 11.56 -8.45 -7.07
C PHE A 172 12.45 -7.20 -7.19
N SER A 173 11.83 -6.03 -7.15
CA SER A 173 12.52 -4.73 -7.28
C SER A 173 11.98 -3.71 -6.29
N LEU A 174 12.82 -2.76 -5.89
CA LEU A 174 12.42 -1.58 -5.13
C LEU A 174 12.08 -0.39 -6.06
N SER A 175 12.53 -0.42 -7.32
CA SER A 175 12.16 0.55 -8.35
C SER A 175 10.80 0.24 -8.95
#